data_AF-A0A9E4FKR8-F1
#
_entry.id   AF-A0A9E4FKR8-F1
#
_cell.length_a   1.000
_cell.length_b   1.000
_cell.length_c   1.000
_cell.angle_alpha   90.00
_cell.angle_beta   90.00
_cell.angle_gamma   90.00
#
_symmetry.space_group_name_H-M   'P 1'
#
loop_
_entity.id
_entity.type
_entity.pdbx_description
1 polymer ?
#
loop_
_entity_poly.entity_id
_entity_poly.type
_entity_poly.pdbx_seq_one_letter_code
_entity_poly.pdbx_strand_id
1 'polypeptide(L)'
;MVTPAADQDYEIRRGNDDLLAKIQDRVLWLSTQMIHYANNVRPNSDGVKVGGHQASCASVVTILTSLFFDYMQAGDRIAVKPHASPVFHAIQYLLGNLDQQYLKTLREFHGLQSYPSRTKDPDQVDFSTGSVGLGAIAPNFAALIGANPQAHRSQR
;
A
#
# COMPACT_ATOMS: atom_id res chain seq x y z
N MET A 1 29.83 25.69 -12.53
CA MET A 1 28.68 26.49 -13.00
C MET A 1 27.71 25.50 -13.59
N VAL A 2 26.66 25.15 -12.86
CA VAL A 2 25.63 24.19 -13.32
C VAL A 2 24.70 24.94 -14.30
N THR A 3 24.18 24.27 -15.33
CA THR A 3 23.37 24.92 -16.38
C THR A 3 21.96 25.25 -15.88
N PRO A 4 21.30 26.30 -16.40
CA PRO A 4 19.95 26.72 -15.97
C PRO A 4 18.88 25.60 -16.02
N ALA A 5 19.03 24.63 -16.94
CA ALA A 5 18.14 23.48 -17.03
C ALA A 5 18.27 22.51 -15.84
N ALA A 6 19.49 22.31 -15.33
CA ALA A 6 19.73 21.43 -14.19
C ALA A 6 19.27 22.05 -12.86
N ASP A 7 19.30 23.39 -12.74
CA ASP A 7 18.71 24.09 -11.59
C ASP A 7 17.18 23.96 -11.60
N GLN A 8 16.56 23.97 -12.78
CA GLN A 8 15.10 23.82 -12.94
C GLN A 8 14.64 22.39 -12.64
N ASP A 9 15.37 21.38 -13.13
CA ASP A 9 15.12 19.97 -12.84
C ASP A 9 15.27 19.65 -11.34
N TYR A 10 16.25 20.29 -10.67
CA TYR A 10 16.46 20.15 -9.24
C TYR A 10 15.26 20.70 -8.43
N GLU A 11 14.79 21.91 -8.73
CA GLU A 11 13.65 22.50 -8.04
C GLU A 11 12.35 21.71 -8.25
N ILE A 12 12.14 21.15 -9.45
CA ILE A 12 11.00 20.26 -9.72
C ILE A 12 11.07 18.99 -8.87
N ARG A 13 12.24 18.32 -8.83
CA ARG A 13 12.42 17.11 -8.00
C ARG A 13 12.20 17.41 -6.53
N ARG A 14 12.76 18.52 -6.04
CA ARG A 14 12.57 18.96 -4.65
C ARG A 14 11.10 19.24 -4.33
N GLY A 15 10.38 19.91 -5.23
CA GLY A 15 8.95 20.16 -5.06
C GLY A 15 8.12 18.86 -5.02
N ASN A 16 8.48 17.87 -5.85
CA ASN A 16 7.85 16.56 -5.82
C ASN A 16 8.16 15.81 -4.52
N ASP A 17 9.39 15.84 -4.04
CA ASP A 17 9.79 15.22 -2.77
C ASP A 17 9.02 15.81 -1.58
N ASP A 18 8.83 17.14 -1.55
CA ASP A 18 8.05 17.83 -0.51
C ASP A 18 6.56 17.41 -0.54
N LEU A 19 5.99 17.21 -1.73
CA LEU A 19 4.62 16.71 -1.88
C LEU A 19 4.50 15.26 -1.42
N LEU A 20 5.42 14.39 -1.84
CA LEU A 20 5.48 12.99 -1.44
C LEU A 20 5.64 12.85 0.07
N ALA A 21 6.44 13.71 0.72
CA ALA A 21 6.57 13.74 2.17
C ALA A 21 5.23 14.03 2.88
N LYS A 22 4.44 15.00 2.37
CA LYS A 22 3.09 15.29 2.92
C LYS A 22 2.12 14.13 2.73
N ILE A 23 2.18 13.45 1.58
CA ILE A 23 1.36 12.26 1.32
C ILE A 23 1.77 11.13 2.28
N GLN A 24 3.08 10.89 2.43
CA GLN A 24 3.63 9.90 3.35
C GLN A 24 3.15 10.14 4.79
N ASP A 25 3.20 11.37 5.27
CA ASP A 25 2.74 11.73 6.62
C ASP A 25 1.24 11.43 6.79
N ARG A 26 0.43 11.72 5.77
CA ARG A 26 -0.99 11.39 5.77
C ARG A 26 -1.23 9.88 5.80
N VAL A 27 -0.50 9.12 4.99
CA VAL A 27 -0.57 7.65 4.96
C VAL A 27 -0.17 7.05 6.30
N LEU A 28 0.94 7.52 6.89
CA LEU A 28 1.42 7.08 8.19
C LEU A 28 0.39 7.38 9.28
N TRP A 29 -0.14 8.60 9.29
CA TRP A 29 -1.17 9.01 10.26
C TRP A 29 -2.42 8.13 10.14
N LEU A 30 -2.95 7.95 8.93
CA LEU A 30 -4.13 7.10 8.69
C LEU A 30 -3.88 5.66 9.15
N SER A 31 -2.77 5.04 8.74
CA SER A 31 -2.42 3.67 9.12
C SER A 31 -2.34 3.50 10.64
N THR A 32 -1.75 4.48 11.33
CA THR A 32 -1.64 4.54 12.79
C THR A 32 -3.02 4.68 13.43
N GLN A 33 -3.88 5.54 12.88
CA GLN A 33 -5.23 5.77 13.37
C GLN A 33 -6.13 4.55 13.18
N MET A 34 -6.04 3.80 12.09
CA MET A 34 -6.81 2.56 11.92
C MET A 34 -6.47 1.56 13.03
N ILE A 35 -5.18 1.37 13.32
CA ILE A 35 -4.71 0.48 14.39
C ILE A 35 -5.13 1.00 15.77
N HIS A 36 -4.98 2.31 16.00
CA HIS A 36 -5.38 2.92 17.27
C HIS A 36 -6.89 2.77 17.49
N TYR A 37 -7.71 3.08 16.49
CA TYR A 37 -9.16 2.96 16.55
C TYR A 37 -9.59 1.54 16.90
N ALA A 38 -9.03 0.55 16.20
CA ALA A 38 -9.34 -0.86 16.42
C ALA A 38 -9.04 -1.34 17.84
N ASN A 39 -8.03 -0.77 18.51
CA ASN A 39 -7.60 -1.22 19.84
C ASN A 39 -8.09 -0.35 21.00
N ASN A 40 -8.42 0.93 20.77
CA ASN A 40 -8.65 1.90 21.84
C ASN A 40 -9.99 2.66 21.73
N VAL A 41 -10.61 2.70 20.55
CA VAL A 41 -11.84 3.49 20.33
C VAL A 41 -13.05 2.58 20.08
N ARG A 42 -12.88 1.53 19.27
CA ARG A 42 -13.96 0.58 19.01
C ARG A 42 -14.34 -0.17 20.29
N PRO A 43 -15.64 -0.26 20.64
CA PRO A 43 -16.08 -1.04 21.79
C PRO A 43 -15.58 -2.49 21.71
N ASN A 44 -15.05 -2.99 22.83
CA ASN A 44 -14.48 -4.31 22.91
C ASN A 44 -15.04 -5.05 24.14
N SER A 45 -16.05 -5.88 23.91
CA SER A 45 -16.77 -6.58 24.98
C SER A 45 -16.02 -7.80 25.54
N ASP A 46 -15.14 -8.42 24.75
CA ASP A 46 -14.38 -9.60 25.16
C ASP A 46 -13.02 -9.24 25.79
N GLY A 47 -12.61 -7.98 25.69
CA GLY A 47 -11.35 -7.46 26.24
C GLY A 47 -10.09 -7.93 25.50
N VAL A 48 -10.23 -8.70 24.41
CA VAL A 48 -9.11 -9.24 23.65
C VAL A 48 -8.54 -8.16 22.75
N LYS A 49 -7.22 -7.97 22.79
CA LYS A 49 -6.56 -7.00 21.91
C LYS A 49 -6.72 -7.43 20.46
N VAL A 50 -7.23 -6.51 19.64
CA VAL A 50 -7.39 -6.70 18.19
C VAL A 50 -6.03 -6.82 17.49
N GLY A 51 -5.03 -6.06 17.93
CA GLY A 51 -3.67 -6.07 17.37
C GLY A 51 -3.46 -5.14 16.16
N GLY A 52 -2.32 -5.31 15.48
CA GLY A 52 -1.86 -4.44 14.40
C GLY A 52 -0.36 -4.13 14.52
N HIS A 53 0.31 -3.80 13.42
CA HIS A 53 1.78 -3.67 13.39
C HIS A 53 2.23 -2.27 12.97
N GLN A 54 2.19 -1.31 13.90
CA GLN A 54 2.61 0.08 13.63
C GLN A 54 4.07 0.18 13.19
N ALA A 55 4.98 -0.53 13.86
CA ALA A 55 6.41 -0.52 13.50
C ALA A 55 6.64 -1.05 12.08
N SER A 56 5.93 -2.11 11.67
CA SER A 56 6.02 -2.64 10.30
C SER A 56 5.40 -1.71 9.25
N CYS A 57 4.40 -0.92 9.63
CA CYS A 57 3.81 0.10 8.75
C CYS A 57 4.80 1.25 8.55
N ALA A 58 5.32 1.81 9.65
CA ALA A 58 6.30 2.89 9.63
C ALA A 58 7.56 2.52 8.83
N SER A 59 8.02 1.26 8.91
CA SER A 59 9.24 0.83 8.20
C SER A 59 9.12 0.80 6.68
N VAL A 60 7.90 0.83 6.11
CA VAL A 60 7.69 0.71 4.65
C VAL A 60 6.91 1.88 4.04
N VAL A 61 6.47 2.85 4.85
CA VAL A 61 5.61 3.93 4.38
C VAL A 61 6.27 4.77 3.28
N THR A 62 7.57 5.02 3.38
CA THR A 62 8.34 5.78 2.38
C THR A 62 8.36 5.05 1.03
N ILE A 63 8.75 3.77 1.02
CA ILE A 63 8.86 3.02 -0.23
C ILE A 63 7.48 2.80 -0.88
N LEU A 64 6.43 2.52 -0.09
CA LEU A 64 5.09 2.37 -0.64
C LEU A 64 4.51 3.70 -1.14
N THR A 65 4.81 4.83 -0.49
CA THR A 65 4.39 6.15 -0.99
C THR A 65 5.04 6.45 -2.33
N SER A 66 6.36 6.27 -2.45
CA SER A 66 7.08 6.46 -3.71
C SER A 66 6.55 5.53 -4.81
N LEU A 67 6.32 4.25 -4.50
CA LEU A 67 5.79 3.30 -5.49
C LEU A 67 4.40 3.72 -5.99
N PHE A 68 3.45 4.00 -5.11
CA PHE A 68 2.06 4.25 -5.52
C PHE A 68 1.80 5.65 -6.10
N PHE A 69 2.54 6.67 -5.68
CA PHE A 69 2.25 8.07 -6.07
C PHE A 69 3.24 8.66 -7.08
N ASP A 70 4.36 7.99 -7.39
CA ASP A 70 5.39 8.52 -8.28
C ASP A 70 5.87 7.50 -9.32
N TYR A 71 6.07 6.23 -8.92
CA TYR A 71 6.74 5.26 -9.79
C TYR A 71 5.80 4.32 -10.58
N MET A 72 4.81 3.72 -9.91
CA MET A 72 3.96 2.69 -10.52
C MET A 72 3.02 3.27 -11.58
N GLN A 73 2.83 2.49 -12.63
CA GLN A 73 1.95 2.81 -13.75
C GLN A 73 0.75 1.87 -13.81
N ALA A 74 -0.21 2.20 -14.69
CA ALA A 74 -1.35 1.34 -14.94
C ALA A 74 -0.90 -0.05 -15.43
N GLY A 75 -1.33 -1.09 -14.71
CA GLY A 75 -0.98 -2.49 -15.02
C GLY A 75 0.15 -3.07 -14.16
N ASP A 76 0.90 -2.22 -13.45
CA ASP A 76 1.84 -2.68 -12.44
C ASP A 76 1.11 -3.37 -11.29
N ARG A 77 1.75 -4.37 -10.69
CA ARG A 77 1.20 -5.15 -9.58
C ARG A 77 2.21 -5.29 -8.47
N ILE A 78 1.74 -5.27 -7.23
CA ILE A 78 2.60 -5.29 -6.05
C ILE A 78 2.11 -6.29 -4.99
N ALA A 79 3.04 -7.10 -4.47
CA ALA A 79 2.79 -7.88 -3.26
C ALA A 79 3.21 -7.07 -2.04
N VAL A 80 2.23 -6.54 -1.32
CA VAL A 80 2.50 -5.74 -0.11
C VAL A 80 2.86 -6.66 1.07
N LYS A 81 3.87 -6.25 1.84
CA LYS A 81 4.26 -6.91 3.10
C LYS A 81 3.01 -7.12 3.98
N PRO A 82 2.76 -8.31 4.56
CA PRO A 82 1.45 -8.64 5.11
C PRO A 82 1.05 -7.69 6.25
N HIS A 83 1.96 -7.48 7.19
CA HIS A 83 1.76 -6.65 8.37
C HIS A 83 1.67 -5.14 8.06
N ALA A 84 1.89 -4.73 6.82
CA ALA A 84 1.73 -3.34 6.36
C ALA A 84 0.37 -3.08 5.72
N SER A 85 -0.63 -3.98 5.88
CA SER A 85 -1.98 -3.77 5.32
C SER A 85 -2.59 -2.41 5.66
N PRO A 86 -2.42 -1.84 6.87
CA PRO A 86 -2.99 -0.51 7.16
C PRO A 86 -2.37 0.62 6.33
N VAL A 87 -1.12 0.50 5.90
CA VAL A 87 -0.49 1.45 4.96
C VAL A 87 -1.11 1.32 3.58
N PHE A 88 -1.28 0.08 3.10
CA PHE A 88 -1.94 -0.18 1.83
C PHE A 88 -3.37 0.38 1.82
N HIS A 89 -4.20 0.06 2.83
CA HIS A 89 -5.56 0.59 2.91
C HIS A 89 -5.59 2.13 2.97
N ALA A 90 -4.64 2.77 3.67
CA ALA A 90 -4.52 4.22 3.70
C ALA A 90 -4.21 4.80 2.31
N ILE A 91 -3.29 4.17 1.56
CA ILE A 91 -2.96 4.55 0.18
C ILE A 91 -4.18 4.40 -0.71
N GLN A 92 -4.87 3.26 -0.65
CA GLN A 92 -6.06 3.00 -1.46
C GLN A 92 -7.19 4.01 -1.16
N TYR A 93 -7.34 4.42 0.10
CA TYR A 93 -8.28 5.48 0.47
C TYR A 93 -7.88 6.83 -0.15
N LEU A 94 -6.61 7.23 -0.07
CA LEU A 94 -6.16 8.51 -0.66
C LEU A 94 -6.25 8.51 -2.19
N LEU A 95 -6.13 7.35 -2.84
CA LEU A 95 -6.34 7.18 -4.28
C LEU A 95 -7.83 7.08 -4.67
N GLY A 96 -8.75 7.08 -3.70
CA GLY A 96 -10.19 6.95 -3.96
C GLY A 96 -10.67 5.53 -4.28
N ASN A 97 -9.81 4.52 -4.09
CA ASN A 97 -10.12 3.11 -4.32
C ASN A 97 -10.75 2.41 -3.12
N LEU A 98 -10.77 3.07 -1.94
CA LEU A 98 -11.37 2.55 -0.71
C LEU A 98 -12.28 3.62 -0.10
N ASP A 99 -13.50 3.23 0.25
CA ASP A 99 -14.45 4.13 0.93
C ASP A 99 -14.01 4.41 2.37
N GLN A 100 -14.17 5.67 2.80
CA GLN A 100 -13.87 6.13 4.15
C GLN A 100 -14.51 5.28 5.26
N GLN A 101 -15.69 4.70 5.01
CA GLN A 101 -16.40 3.87 5.99
C GLN A 101 -15.56 2.70 6.49
N TYR A 102 -14.65 2.18 5.66
CA TYR A 102 -13.80 1.03 6.00
C TYR A 102 -12.62 1.39 6.92
N LEU A 103 -12.20 2.65 7.02
CA LEU A 103 -11.01 3.03 7.79
C LEU A 103 -11.09 2.69 9.28
N LYS A 104 -12.31 2.50 9.80
CA LYS A 104 -12.59 2.16 11.20
C LYS A 104 -12.84 0.67 11.43
N THR A 105 -12.85 -0.14 10.37
CA THR A 105 -13.25 -1.55 10.38
C THR A 105 -12.05 -2.50 10.34
N LEU A 106 -10.83 -2.02 10.61
CA LEU A 106 -9.65 -2.87 10.67
C LEU A 106 -9.86 -4.04 11.65
N ARG A 107 -9.72 -5.26 11.12
CA ARG A 107 -9.93 -6.56 11.80
C ARG A 107 -11.34 -6.78 12.34
N GLU A 108 -12.31 -6.00 11.88
CA GLU A 108 -13.72 -6.26 12.14
C GLU A 108 -14.24 -7.41 11.25
N PHE A 109 -15.29 -8.09 11.70
CA PHE A 109 -15.99 -9.05 10.85
C PHE A 109 -16.54 -8.35 9.61
N HIS A 110 -16.21 -8.85 8.41
CA HIS A 110 -16.45 -8.19 7.12
C HIS A 110 -15.81 -6.79 6.94
N GLY A 111 -14.87 -6.42 7.80
CA GLY A 111 -14.06 -5.22 7.65
C GLY A 111 -12.71 -5.47 6.98
N LEU A 112 -11.84 -4.44 7.01
CA LEU A 112 -10.49 -4.50 6.47
C LEU A 112 -9.66 -5.61 7.13
N GLN A 113 -8.94 -6.37 6.31
CA GLN A 113 -8.18 -7.50 6.78
C GLN A 113 -6.86 -7.10 7.45
N SER A 114 -6.38 -8.01 8.31
CA SER A 114 -5.08 -7.91 8.94
C SER A 114 -3.90 -7.91 7.96
N TYR A 115 -4.10 -8.58 6.83
CA TYR A 115 -3.14 -8.85 5.77
C TYR A 115 -3.87 -8.69 4.44
N PRO A 116 -3.27 -8.10 3.40
CA PRO A 116 -3.92 -7.93 2.11
C PRO A 116 -4.52 -9.23 1.60
N SER A 117 -5.80 -9.19 1.23
CA SER A 117 -6.59 -10.34 0.83
C SER A 117 -7.49 -10.02 -0.37
N ARG A 118 -7.18 -10.64 -1.51
CA ARG A 118 -7.92 -10.47 -2.77
C ARG A 118 -9.42 -10.79 -2.69
N THR A 119 -9.82 -11.64 -1.74
CA THR A 119 -11.20 -12.15 -1.66
C THR A 119 -11.99 -11.55 -0.50
N LYS A 120 -11.32 -10.83 0.41
CA LYS A 120 -11.95 -10.34 1.64
C LYS A 120 -11.83 -8.83 1.81
N ASP A 121 -10.79 -8.21 1.27
CA ASP A 121 -10.68 -6.77 1.30
C ASP A 121 -11.55 -6.13 0.21
N PRO A 122 -12.16 -4.97 0.48
CA PRO A 122 -12.93 -4.21 -0.50
C PRO A 122 -12.03 -3.41 -1.46
N ASP A 123 -10.77 -3.16 -1.12
CA ASP A 123 -9.82 -2.52 -2.02
C ASP A 123 -9.14 -3.53 -2.96
N GLN A 124 -8.60 -3.01 -4.07
CA GLN A 124 -7.99 -3.85 -5.11
C GLN A 124 -6.61 -4.37 -4.71
N VAL A 125 -6.58 -5.49 -3.99
CA VAL A 125 -5.36 -6.23 -3.68
C VAL A 125 -4.90 -7.06 -4.89
N ASP A 126 -3.64 -6.94 -5.31
CA ASP A 126 -3.07 -7.77 -6.39
C ASP A 126 -2.79 -9.22 -5.96
N PHE A 127 -2.17 -9.36 -4.79
CA PHE A 127 -1.72 -10.64 -4.25
C PHE A 127 -2.09 -10.75 -2.76
N SER A 128 -2.70 -11.88 -2.38
CA SER A 128 -2.93 -12.18 -0.97
C SER A 128 -1.60 -12.57 -0.31
N THR A 129 -1.16 -11.83 0.71
CA THR A 129 0.17 -12.04 1.31
C THR A 129 0.18 -12.59 2.73
N GLY A 130 -0.98 -12.94 3.31
CA GLY A 130 -1.07 -13.43 4.70
C GLY A 130 -0.21 -14.66 5.04
N SER A 131 0.19 -15.47 4.05
CA SER A 131 1.21 -16.51 4.21
C SER A 131 2.59 -15.97 3.86
N VAL A 132 3.48 -15.94 4.85
CA VAL A 132 4.85 -15.45 4.74
C VAL A 132 5.68 -16.36 3.82
N GLY A 133 5.66 -16.05 2.52
CA GLY A 133 6.38 -16.80 1.48
C GLY A 133 5.73 -16.65 0.11
N LEU A 134 4.39 -16.66 0.07
CA LEU A 134 3.64 -16.49 -1.18
C LEU A 134 3.81 -15.09 -1.79
N GLY A 135 3.98 -14.06 -0.95
CA GLY A 135 4.19 -12.68 -1.42
C GLY A 135 5.48 -12.48 -2.23
N ALA A 136 6.50 -13.33 -2.05
CA ALA A 136 7.72 -13.27 -2.85
C ALA A 136 7.61 -14.09 -4.14
N ILE A 137 6.85 -15.19 -4.11
CA ILE A 137 6.79 -16.16 -5.21
C ILE A 137 5.72 -15.78 -6.25
N ALA A 138 4.54 -15.36 -5.80
CA ALA A 138 3.40 -15.09 -6.68
C ALA A 138 3.68 -13.96 -7.70
N PRO A 139 4.30 -12.82 -7.34
CA PRO A 139 4.64 -11.79 -8.31
C PRO A 139 5.64 -12.25 -9.37
N ASN A 140 6.62 -13.10 -9.00
CA ASN A 140 7.60 -13.63 -9.94
C ASN A 140 6.94 -14.49 -11.02
N PHE A 141 6.06 -15.42 -10.62
CA PHE A 141 5.31 -16.22 -11.58
C PHE A 141 4.34 -15.36 -12.41
N ALA A 142 3.69 -14.37 -11.81
CA ALA A 142 2.82 -13.44 -12.54
C ALA A 142 3.61 -12.66 -13.60
N ALA A 143 4.83 -12.20 -13.28
CA ALA A 143 5.70 -11.51 -14.23
C ALA A 143 6.14 -12.43 -15.38
N LEU A 144 6.53 -13.67 -15.09
CA LEU A 144 6.89 -14.66 -16.13
C LEU A 144 5.72 -14.93 -17.09
N ILE A 145 4.51 -15.09 -16.54
CA ILE A 145 3.31 -15.29 -17.35
C ILE A 145 2.97 -14.00 -18.12
N GLY A 146 3.09 -12.82 -17.52
CA GLY A 146 2.78 -11.54 -18.16
C GLY A 146 3.74 -11.15 -19.29
N ALA A 147 5.02 -11.55 -19.20
CA ALA A 147 6.01 -11.35 -20.26
C ALA A 147 5.77 -12.25 -21.49
N ASN A 148 5.21 -13.44 -21.27
CA ASN A 148 5.03 -14.45 -22.32
C ASN A 148 4.10 -14.00 -23.49
N PRO A 149 2.95 -13.34 -23.26
CA PRO A 149 2.11 -12.76 -24.31
C PRO A 149 2.81 -11.73 -25.19
N GLN A 150 3.82 -11.01 -24.68
CA GLN A 150 4.58 -10.05 -25.48
C GLN A 150 5.63 -10.75 -26.37
N ALA A 151 6.30 -11.78 -25.84
CA ALA A 151 7.27 -12.59 -26.60
C ALA A 151 6.64 -13.35 -27.78
N HIS A 152 5.38 -13.78 -27.67
CA HIS A 152 4.66 -14.42 -28.77
C HIS A 152 4.12 -13.44 -29.84
N ARG A 153 4.03 -12.14 -29.54
CA ARG A 153 3.63 -11.12 -30.53
C ARG A 153 4.80 -10.64 -31.39
N SER A 154 6.04 -10.76 -30.92
CA SER A 154 7.24 -10.38 -31.68
C SER A 154 7.78 -11.47 -32.61
N GLN A 155 7.08 -12.60 -32.76
CA GLN A 155 7.43 -13.71 -33.66
C GLN A 155 6.43 -13.89 -34.81
N ARG A 156 5.63 -12.88 -35.12
CA ARG A 156 4.74 -12.85 -36.28
C ARG A 156 5.02 -11.64 -37.16
#